data_AF-A0A5C2HI40-F1
#
_entry.id   AF-A0A5C2HI40-F1
#
_cell.length_a   1.000
_cell.length_b   1.000
_cell.length_c   1.000
_cell.angle_alpha   90.00
_cell.angle_beta   90.00
_cell.angle_gamma   90.00
#
_symmetry.space_group_name_H-M   'P 1'
#
loop_
_entity.id
_entity.type
_entity.pdbx_description
1 polymer ?
#
loop_
_entity_poly.entity_id
_entity_poly.type
_entity_poly.pdbx_seq_one_letter_code
_entity_poly.pdbx_strand_id
1 'polypeptide(L)'
;MDCVEAKFSIVTPMFIGDGDSHTSSPQLRPPSIKGALRFWWRALRWYSLIEYFGDDSEAALKELHSQEATLFGSAADPNDARKGQSKVYLKLSEQSKTGGTISDWPQNNDGGSGYIGYGLDRTQESSHRYAIKQGEFTLQLILKNSVDEEQLQQLKDALKLWGMVGGLGSRSRRGFGSVAIQMLNGESCCFADENAYTTALSQLIKVVSQSNHIVYN
;
A
#
# COMPACT_ATOMS: atom_id res chain seq x y z
N MET A 1 -22.76 -5.18 -0.34
CA MET A 1 -21.53 -4.60 0.23
C MET A 1 -20.53 -5.73 0.31
N ASP A 2 -19.65 -5.77 -0.67
CA ASP A 2 -18.57 -6.74 -0.69
C ASP A 2 -17.44 -6.26 0.20
N CYS A 3 -16.79 -7.22 0.87
CA CYS A 3 -15.68 -6.96 1.76
C CYS A 3 -14.48 -7.78 1.29
N VAL A 4 -13.34 -7.12 1.09
CA VAL A 4 -12.06 -7.80 0.88
C VAL A 4 -11.26 -7.69 2.17
N GLU A 5 -10.84 -8.84 2.70
CA GLU A 5 -10.04 -8.90 3.91
C GLU A 5 -8.62 -9.35 3.59
N ALA A 6 -7.63 -8.61 4.07
CA ALA A 6 -6.23 -8.94 3.89
C ALA A 6 -5.48 -8.86 5.23
N LYS A 7 -4.76 -9.93 5.57
CA LYS A 7 -3.92 -10.01 6.75
C LYS A 7 -2.46 -9.74 6.36
N PHE A 8 -1.79 -8.87 7.10
CA PHE A 8 -0.40 -8.50 6.88
C PHE A 8 0.43 -8.62 8.15
N SER A 9 1.72 -8.86 7.98
CA SER A 9 2.74 -8.75 9.02
C SER A 9 3.69 -7.58 8.74
N ILE A 10 4.09 -6.87 9.78
CA ILE A 10 5.15 -5.87 9.75
C ILE A 10 6.47 -6.60 9.98
N VAL A 11 7.32 -6.64 8.95
CA VAL A 11 8.57 -7.42 8.93
C VAL A 11 9.73 -6.61 9.49
N THR A 12 9.82 -5.33 9.12
CA THR A 12 10.88 -4.43 9.61
C THR A 12 10.28 -3.25 10.37
N PRO A 13 11.02 -2.63 11.32
CA PRO A 13 10.46 -1.56 12.14
C PRO A 13 9.86 -0.43 11.31
N MET A 14 8.64 -0.05 11.65
CA MET A 14 7.81 0.86 10.88
C MET A 14 7.71 2.22 11.57
N PHE A 15 8.31 3.23 10.94
CA PHE A 15 8.25 4.62 11.37
C PHE A 15 7.01 5.29 10.79
N ILE A 16 5.88 5.07 11.46
CA ILE A 16 4.59 5.65 11.09
C ILE A 16 4.04 6.47 12.23
N GLY A 17 3.65 7.71 11.96
CA GLY A 17 3.20 8.64 12.99
C GLY A 17 2.74 9.96 12.38
N ASP A 18 2.18 10.81 13.23
CA ASP A 18 1.74 12.15 12.85
C ASP A 18 2.90 13.14 12.71
N GLY A 19 2.55 14.38 12.42
CA GLY A 19 3.50 15.51 12.47
C GLY A 19 4.32 15.56 13.75
N ASP A 20 3.78 15.04 14.88
CA ASP A 20 4.48 14.92 16.15
C ASP A 20 5.00 13.48 16.44
N SER A 21 5.78 12.98 15.49
CA SER A 21 6.41 11.64 15.48
C SER A 21 7.42 11.37 16.62
N HIS A 22 7.62 12.34 17.51
CA HIS A 22 8.65 12.35 18.57
C HIS A 22 8.06 12.17 19.97
N THR A 23 6.75 12.35 20.12
CA THR A 23 6.02 12.31 21.40
C THR A 23 4.87 11.30 21.38
N SER A 24 4.30 11.02 20.20
CA SER A 24 3.14 10.17 20.05
C SER A 24 3.52 8.72 19.74
N SER A 25 2.79 7.78 20.37
CA SER A 25 2.90 6.36 20.02
C SER A 25 2.61 6.14 18.52
N PRO A 26 3.45 5.38 17.80
CA PRO A 26 3.27 5.15 16.38
C PRO A 26 2.05 4.25 16.18
N GLN A 27 1.18 4.64 15.26
CA GLN A 27 -0.09 3.94 15.01
C GLN A 27 -0.35 3.77 13.52
N LEU A 28 -0.83 2.58 13.16
CA LEU A 28 -1.34 2.31 11.82
C LEU A 28 -2.62 3.10 11.59
N ARG A 29 -2.68 3.84 10.47
CA ARG A 29 -3.84 4.67 10.13
C ARG A 29 -4.38 4.30 8.76
N PRO A 30 -5.70 4.14 8.60
CA PRO A 30 -6.31 3.86 7.30
C PRO A 30 -5.91 4.84 6.19
N PRO A 31 -5.77 6.17 6.41
CA PRO A 31 -5.29 7.08 5.37
C PRO A 31 -3.89 6.77 4.85
N SER A 32 -2.94 6.40 5.73
CA SER A 32 -1.58 6.06 5.31
C SER A 32 -1.57 4.81 4.44
N ILE A 33 -2.34 3.79 4.84
CA ILE A 33 -2.51 2.56 4.07
C ILE A 33 -3.21 2.85 2.73
N LYS A 34 -4.23 3.71 2.73
CA LYS A 34 -4.91 4.14 1.50
C LYS A 34 -3.94 4.81 0.52
N GLY A 35 -3.01 5.62 1.01
CA GLY A 35 -1.96 6.23 0.19
C GLY A 35 -1.05 5.20 -0.48
N ALA A 36 -0.59 4.21 0.28
CA ALA A 36 0.22 3.11 -0.24
C ALA A 36 -0.55 2.27 -1.28
N LEU A 37 -1.82 1.94 -0.99
CA LEU A 37 -2.67 1.19 -1.90
C LEU A 37 -2.92 1.94 -3.21
N ARG A 38 -3.19 3.26 -3.15
CA ARG A 38 -3.33 4.12 -4.35
C ARG A 38 -2.05 4.11 -5.19
N PHE A 39 -0.88 4.18 -4.56
CA PHE A 39 0.40 4.12 -5.25
C PHE A 39 0.57 2.81 -6.01
N TRP A 40 0.37 1.66 -5.35
CA TRP A 40 0.55 0.36 -5.98
C TRP A 40 -0.52 0.04 -7.02
N TRP A 41 -1.76 0.49 -6.80
CA TRP A 41 -2.81 0.42 -7.81
C TRP A 41 -2.44 1.22 -9.07
N ARG A 42 -1.91 2.45 -8.92
CA ARG A 42 -1.45 3.24 -10.07
C ARG A 42 -0.30 2.57 -10.81
N ALA A 43 0.65 1.98 -10.09
CA ALA A 43 1.79 1.28 -10.70
C ALA A 43 1.33 0.11 -11.58
N LEU A 44 0.34 -0.65 -11.13
CA LEU A 44 -0.26 -1.74 -11.91
C LEU A 44 -1.05 -1.22 -13.12
N ARG A 45 -1.90 -0.22 -12.92
CA ARG A 45 -2.77 0.31 -14.00
C ARG A 45 -2.00 1.08 -15.07
N TRP A 46 -0.93 1.78 -14.68
CA TRP A 46 -0.11 2.53 -15.62
C TRP A 46 0.43 1.66 -16.75
N TYR A 47 0.88 0.45 -16.42
CA TYR A 47 1.40 -0.50 -17.42
C TYR A 47 0.36 -0.79 -18.51
N SER A 48 -0.86 -1.17 -18.12
CA SER A 48 -1.92 -1.50 -19.07
C SER A 48 -2.40 -0.30 -19.88
N LEU A 49 -2.41 0.90 -19.30
CA LEU A 49 -2.79 2.12 -20.01
C LEU A 49 -1.76 2.52 -21.06
N ILE A 50 -0.47 2.40 -20.75
CA ILE A 50 0.59 2.66 -21.74
C ILE A 50 0.54 1.67 -22.90
N GLU A 51 0.28 0.38 -22.65
CA GLU A 51 0.11 -0.59 -23.73
C GLU A 51 -1.11 -0.28 -24.62
N TYR A 52 -2.18 0.25 -24.03
CA TYR A 52 -3.40 0.60 -24.78
C TYR A 52 -3.27 1.90 -25.59
N PHE A 53 -2.76 2.97 -24.97
CA PHE A 53 -2.64 4.29 -25.61
C PHE A 53 -1.35 4.46 -26.42
N GLY A 54 -0.39 3.53 -26.30
CA GLY A 54 0.88 3.56 -27.02
C GLY A 54 1.70 4.80 -26.70
N ASP A 55 2.00 5.61 -27.72
CA ASP A 55 2.81 6.82 -27.59
C ASP A 55 2.06 7.99 -26.91
N ASP A 56 0.73 7.93 -26.77
CA ASP A 56 -0.07 8.98 -26.12
C ASP A 56 -0.08 8.85 -24.59
N SER A 57 1.07 9.15 -24.00
CA SER A 57 1.23 9.16 -22.53
C SER A 57 0.33 10.18 -21.82
N GLU A 58 -0.11 11.24 -22.51
CA GLU A 58 -0.98 12.26 -21.92
C GLU A 58 -2.42 11.73 -21.78
N ALA A 59 -2.94 11.05 -22.80
CA ALA A 59 -4.22 10.37 -22.73
C ALA A 59 -4.20 9.27 -21.66
N ALA A 60 -3.14 8.46 -21.59
CA ALA A 60 -2.97 7.44 -20.57
C ALA A 60 -2.99 8.03 -19.14
N LEU A 61 -2.32 9.18 -18.93
CA LEU A 61 -2.28 9.83 -17.63
C LEU A 61 -3.65 10.42 -17.23
N LYS A 62 -4.37 11.04 -18.18
CA LYS A 62 -5.73 11.53 -17.97
C LYS A 62 -6.66 10.39 -17.55
N GLU A 63 -6.56 9.26 -18.24
CA GLU A 63 -7.37 8.08 -17.94
C GLU A 63 -7.01 7.46 -16.59
N LEU A 64 -5.72 7.36 -16.25
CA LEU A 64 -5.27 6.89 -14.94
C LEU A 64 -5.88 7.72 -13.80
N HIS A 65 -5.82 9.05 -13.91
CA HIS A 65 -6.40 9.96 -12.92
C HIS A 65 -7.93 9.84 -12.85
N SER A 66 -8.60 9.65 -13.98
CA SER A 66 -10.05 9.43 -14.05
C SER A 66 -10.48 8.16 -13.32
N GLN A 67 -9.80 7.04 -13.58
CA GLN A 67 -10.04 5.76 -12.91
C GLN A 67 -9.71 5.84 -11.42
N GLU A 68 -8.60 6.48 -11.04
CA GLU A 68 -8.21 6.65 -9.64
C GLU A 68 -9.24 7.50 -8.86
N ALA A 69 -9.71 8.60 -9.44
CA ALA A 69 -10.72 9.46 -8.86
C ALA A 69 -12.05 8.71 -8.66
N THR A 70 -12.44 7.90 -9.64
CA THR A 70 -13.65 7.08 -9.58
C THR A 70 -13.60 6.04 -8.45
N LEU A 71 -12.45 5.39 -8.24
CA LEU A 71 -12.32 4.31 -7.26
C LEU A 71 -12.02 4.84 -5.85
N PHE A 72 -10.99 5.68 -5.72
CA PHE A 72 -10.47 6.14 -4.43
C PHE A 72 -11.03 7.50 -3.99
N GLY A 73 -11.79 8.16 -4.85
CA GLY A 73 -12.37 9.49 -4.63
C GLY A 73 -11.39 10.62 -4.94
N SER A 74 -11.96 11.78 -5.25
CA SER A 74 -11.29 13.06 -5.46
C SER A 74 -12.11 14.19 -4.85
N ALA A 75 -11.56 15.41 -4.79
CA ALA A 75 -12.33 16.59 -4.42
C ALA A 75 -13.57 16.70 -5.31
N ALA A 76 -14.74 16.96 -4.70
CA ALA A 76 -16.00 17.08 -5.41
C ALA A 76 -15.95 18.27 -6.36
N ASP A 77 -16.37 18.04 -7.59
CA ASP A 77 -16.50 19.05 -8.63
C ASP A 77 -17.95 19.03 -9.09
N PRO A 78 -18.71 20.13 -8.92
CA PRO A 78 -20.13 20.17 -9.32
C PRO A 78 -20.35 19.80 -10.79
N ASN A 79 -19.33 19.94 -11.64
CA ASN A 79 -19.41 19.69 -13.07
C ASN A 79 -18.94 18.28 -13.48
N ASP A 80 -18.44 17.46 -12.55
CA ASP A 80 -17.93 16.12 -12.87
C ASP A 80 -18.47 15.08 -11.89
N ALA A 81 -19.52 14.36 -12.29
CA ALA A 81 -20.16 13.31 -11.51
C ALA A 81 -19.22 12.12 -11.18
N ARG A 82 -18.07 12.00 -11.87
CA ARG A 82 -17.04 11.00 -11.56
C ARG A 82 -16.20 11.38 -10.35
N LYS A 83 -16.19 12.67 -9.98
CA LYS A 83 -15.47 13.18 -8.82
C LYS A 83 -16.39 13.19 -7.61
N GLY A 84 -16.01 12.43 -6.59
CA GLY A 84 -16.82 12.34 -5.39
C GLY A 84 -16.23 11.43 -4.34
N GLN A 85 -17.10 10.97 -3.45
CA GLN A 85 -16.71 10.11 -2.34
C GLN A 85 -16.19 8.76 -2.85
N SER A 86 -15.07 8.31 -2.26
CA SER A 86 -14.46 7.01 -2.56
C SER A 86 -15.47 5.86 -2.54
N LYS A 87 -15.31 4.93 -3.49
CA LYS A 87 -16.02 3.64 -3.48
C LYS A 87 -15.44 2.62 -2.50
N VAL A 88 -14.24 2.90 -1.97
CA VAL A 88 -13.46 1.99 -1.11
C VAL A 88 -13.20 2.64 0.26
N TYR A 89 -13.69 1.99 1.31
CA TYR A 89 -13.43 2.39 2.69
C TYR A 89 -12.49 1.38 3.34
N LEU A 90 -11.48 1.88 4.04
CA LEU A 90 -10.50 1.05 4.73
C LEU A 90 -10.84 1.04 6.22
N LYS A 91 -10.95 -0.16 6.78
CA LYS A 91 -11.10 -0.40 8.21
C LYS A 91 -9.97 -1.30 8.67
N LEU A 92 -9.33 -0.95 9.79
CA LEU A 92 -8.41 -1.84 10.49
C LEU A 92 -9.20 -2.67 11.50
N SER A 93 -8.93 -3.97 11.54
CA SER A 93 -9.50 -4.83 12.58
C SER A 93 -8.91 -4.48 13.94
N GLU A 94 -9.75 -4.49 14.97
CA GLU A 94 -9.35 -4.28 16.37
C GLU A 94 -8.38 -5.35 16.88
N GLN A 95 -8.31 -6.49 16.19
CA GLN A 95 -7.37 -7.57 16.49
C GLN A 95 -5.93 -7.30 16.03
N SER A 96 -5.68 -6.15 15.39
CA SER A 96 -4.34 -5.77 14.96
C SER A 96 -3.43 -5.56 16.17
N LYS A 97 -2.34 -6.32 16.25
CA LYS A 97 -1.39 -6.30 17.37
C LYS A 97 -0.05 -5.81 16.89
N THR A 98 0.37 -4.66 17.39
CA THR A 98 1.76 -4.22 17.25
C THR A 98 2.59 -4.88 18.34
N GLY A 99 3.74 -5.44 17.97
CA GLY A 99 4.71 -6.08 18.86
C GLY A 99 5.52 -5.08 19.70
N GLY A 100 4.89 -3.97 20.09
CA GLY A 100 5.49 -2.88 20.84
C GLY A 100 6.13 -1.78 19.99
N THR A 101 6.66 -0.80 20.70
CA THR A 101 7.31 0.38 20.15
C THR A 101 8.81 0.31 20.40
N ILE A 102 9.61 0.74 19.42
CA ILE A 102 11.05 0.93 19.54
C ILE A 102 11.39 2.42 19.40
N SER A 103 12.39 2.89 20.13
CA SER A 103 12.78 4.30 20.21
C SER A 103 14.30 4.51 20.28
N ASP A 104 15.06 3.46 20.07
CA ASP A 104 16.51 3.41 20.22
C ASP A 104 17.18 2.76 19.00
N TRP A 105 16.46 2.64 17.89
CA TRP A 105 16.97 2.15 16.61
C TRP A 105 16.26 2.88 15.47
N PRO A 106 16.95 3.27 14.38
CA PRO A 106 18.38 3.04 14.10
C PRO A 106 19.29 4.06 14.80
N GLN A 107 20.45 3.62 15.31
CA GLN A 107 21.44 4.53 15.90
C GLN A 107 22.50 4.99 14.89
N ASN A 108 23.04 6.19 15.12
CA ASN A 108 24.29 6.60 14.48
C ASN A 108 25.40 5.63 14.90
N ASN A 109 26.05 5.02 13.91
CA ASN A 109 27.04 3.93 14.03
C ASN A 109 26.50 2.49 14.13
N ASP A 110 25.18 2.25 14.01
CA ASP A 110 24.61 0.90 13.78
C ASP A 110 24.85 0.42 12.33
N GLY A 111 26.10 0.43 11.88
CA GLY A 111 26.50 0.02 10.53
C GLY A 111 25.66 0.65 9.42
N GLY A 112 25.19 -0.17 8.47
CA GLY A 112 24.39 0.29 7.33
C GLY A 112 23.02 0.87 7.69
N SER A 113 22.41 0.46 8.82
CA SER A 113 21.08 0.93 9.20
C SER A 113 21.04 2.41 9.59
N GLY A 114 22.09 2.93 10.22
CA GLY A 114 22.19 4.37 10.53
C GLY A 114 22.24 5.24 9.27
N TYR A 115 23.00 4.82 8.26
CA TYR A 115 23.10 5.54 6.97
C TYR A 115 21.76 5.55 6.22
N ILE A 116 21.13 4.38 6.13
CA ILE A 116 19.88 4.21 5.39
C ILE A 116 18.71 4.89 6.14
N GLY A 117 18.74 4.85 7.47
CA GLY A 117 17.79 5.44 8.40
C GLY A 117 18.04 6.91 8.77
N TYR A 118 18.99 7.59 8.13
CA TYR A 118 19.35 8.98 8.45
C TYR A 118 18.13 9.90 8.63
N GLY A 119 18.06 10.61 9.75
CA GLY A 119 16.97 11.50 10.14
C GLY A 119 15.82 10.82 10.89
N LEU A 120 15.99 9.55 11.27
CA LEU A 120 15.10 8.85 12.22
C LEU A 120 15.71 8.75 13.62
N ASP A 121 17.03 8.86 13.68
CA ASP A 121 17.86 8.87 14.86
C ASP A 121 17.72 10.18 15.66
N ARG A 122 18.21 10.16 16.90
CA ARG A 122 18.23 11.35 17.76
C ARG A 122 19.23 12.38 17.21
N THR A 123 18.76 13.60 16.96
CA THR A 123 19.63 14.75 16.66
C THR A 123 19.86 15.59 17.92
N GLN A 124 20.71 16.62 17.84
CA GLN A 124 20.86 17.56 18.96
C GLN A 124 19.56 18.32 19.28
N GLU A 125 18.68 18.47 18.29
CA GLU A 125 17.45 19.26 18.39
C GLU A 125 16.18 18.41 18.53
N SER A 126 16.25 17.10 18.26
CA SER A 126 15.08 16.24 18.19
C SER A 126 15.31 14.86 18.84
N SER A 127 14.33 14.40 19.62
CA SER A 127 14.34 13.05 20.19
C SER A 127 14.28 11.97 19.10
N HIS A 128 14.63 10.74 19.46
CA HIS A 128 14.53 9.61 18.56
C HIS A 128 13.07 9.35 18.19
N ARG A 129 12.79 9.10 16.91
CA ARG A 129 11.43 8.80 16.47
C ARG A 129 10.98 7.44 16.97
N TYR A 130 9.72 7.34 17.35
CA TYR A 130 9.12 6.05 17.71
C TYR A 130 8.74 5.25 16.45
N ALA A 131 8.98 3.94 16.49
CA ALA A 131 8.55 3.01 15.45
C ALA A 131 7.79 1.82 16.03
N ILE A 132 6.89 1.26 15.24
CA ILE A 132 6.31 -0.05 15.52
C ILE A 132 7.40 -1.09 15.24
N LYS A 133 7.79 -1.88 16.25
CA LYS A 133 8.89 -2.84 16.11
C LYS A 133 8.59 -3.94 15.07
N GLN A 134 7.43 -4.55 15.22
CA GLN A 134 6.89 -5.64 14.41
C GLN A 134 5.39 -5.75 14.70
N GLY A 135 4.67 -6.66 14.07
CA GLY A 135 3.27 -6.93 14.42
C GLY A 135 2.46 -7.49 13.27
N GLU A 136 1.19 -7.72 13.54
CA GLU A 136 0.22 -8.15 12.53
C GLU A 136 -0.98 -7.20 12.52
N PHE A 137 -1.49 -6.92 11.33
CA PHE A 137 -2.71 -6.15 11.17
C PHE A 137 -3.60 -6.77 10.11
N THR A 138 -4.91 -6.61 10.29
CA THR A 138 -5.90 -7.05 9.32
C THR A 138 -6.61 -5.84 8.75
N LEU A 139 -6.60 -5.73 7.44
CA LEU A 139 -7.20 -4.65 6.67
C LEU A 139 -8.47 -5.16 5.99
N GLN A 140 -9.58 -4.46 6.21
CA GLN A 140 -10.85 -4.71 5.55
C GLN A 140 -11.14 -3.55 4.58
N LEU A 141 -11.33 -3.88 3.31
CA LEU A 141 -11.82 -2.98 2.28
C LEU A 141 -13.32 -3.19 2.14
N ILE A 142 -14.09 -2.21 2.59
CA ILE A 142 -15.54 -2.18 2.45
C ILE A 142 -15.86 -1.47 1.15
N LEU A 143 -16.52 -2.16 0.22
CA LEU A 143 -16.78 -1.71 -1.14
C LEU A 143 -18.24 -1.27 -1.30
N LYS A 144 -18.46 -0.16 -2.00
CA LYS A 144 -19.78 0.22 -2.48
C LYS A 144 -20.26 -0.76 -3.54
N ASN A 145 -21.57 -0.97 -3.65
CA ASN A 145 -22.18 -1.87 -4.64
C ASN A 145 -21.91 -1.45 -6.12
N SER A 146 -21.34 -0.27 -6.36
CA SER A 146 -20.96 0.25 -7.68
C SER A 146 -19.52 -0.07 -8.07
N VAL A 147 -18.84 -0.94 -7.32
CA VAL A 147 -17.54 -1.53 -7.67
C VAL A 147 -17.82 -2.78 -8.50
N ASP A 148 -17.31 -2.80 -9.72
CA ASP A 148 -17.40 -3.95 -10.61
C ASP A 148 -16.33 -5.02 -10.30
N GLU A 149 -16.44 -6.18 -10.94
CA GLU A 149 -15.52 -7.30 -10.75
C GLU A 149 -14.07 -6.96 -11.15
N GLU A 150 -13.89 -6.11 -12.17
CA GLU A 150 -12.56 -5.67 -12.61
C GLU A 150 -11.90 -4.80 -11.53
N GLN A 151 -12.60 -3.78 -11.03
CA GLN A 151 -12.13 -2.92 -9.95
C GLN A 151 -11.85 -3.72 -8.68
N LEU A 152 -12.69 -4.70 -8.37
CA LEU A 152 -12.46 -5.62 -7.26
C LEU A 152 -11.15 -6.41 -7.46
N GLN A 153 -10.91 -6.93 -8.66
CA GLN A 153 -9.68 -7.65 -8.97
C GLN A 153 -8.45 -6.74 -8.91
N GLN A 154 -8.53 -5.53 -9.47
CA GLN A 154 -7.46 -4.52 -9.38
C GLN A 154 -7.10 -4.19 -7.93
N LEU A 155 -8.09 -4.09 -7.03
CA LEU A 155 -7.84 -3.87 -5.60
C LEU A 155 -7.14 -5.06 -4.94
N LYS A 156 -7.54 -6.30 -5.26
CA LYS A 156 -6.89 -7.52 -4.79
C LYS A 156 -5.43 -7.59 -5.27
N ASP A 157 -5.19 -7.28 -6.54
CA ASP A 157 -3.84 -7.30 -7.12
C ASP A 157 -2.96 -6.21 -6.50
N ALA A 158 -3.51 -5.02 -6.27
CA ALA A 158 -2.79 -3.95 -5.58
C ALA A 158 -2.46 -4.32 -4.12
N LEU A 159 -3.35 -5.02 -3.41
CA LEU A 159 -3.08 -5.53 -2.05
C LEU A 159 -1.99 -6.60 -2.05
N LYS A 160 -2.05 -7.55 -3.00
CA LYS A 160 -1.01 -8.58 -3.17
C LYS A 160 0.33 -7.95 -3.47
N LEU A 161 0.40 -7.08 -4.47
CA LEU A 161 1.65 -6.42 -4.86
C LEU A 161 2.23 -5.60 -3.71
N TRP A 162 1.41 -4.78 -3.04
CA TRP A 162 1.85 -4.01 -1.88
C TRP A 162 2.40 -4.91 -0.77
N GLY A 163 1.74 -6.02 -0.47
CA GLY A 163 2.18 -6.97 0.54
C GLY A 163 3.33 -7.88 0.11
N MET A 164 3.74 -7.87 -1.15
CA MET A 164 4.92 -8.59 -1.62
C MET A 164 6.13 -7.67 -1.55
N VAL A 165 6.06 -6.52 -2.23
CA VAL A 165 7.24 -5.66 -2.48
C VAL A 165 7.17 -4.30 -1.78
N GLY A 166 6.13 -4.05 -0.99
CA GLY A 166 5.86 -2.76 -0.41
C GLY A 166 6.30 -2.60 1.04
N GLY A 167 6.12 -1.36 1.51
CA GLY A 167 6.30 -0.98 2.90
C GLY A 167 5.44 0.24 3.20
N LEU A 168 5.41 0.63 4.47
CA LEU A 168 4.65 1.77 4.96
C LEU A 168 5.49 2.62 5.91
N GLY A 169 5.22 3.93 5.93
CA GLY A 169 5.92 4.86 6.80
C GLY A 169 7.22 5.43 6.21
N SER A 170 7.99 6.08 7.07
CA SER A 170 9.22 6.77 6.69
C SER A 170 10.29 5.77 6.26
N ARG A 171 11.04 6.14 5.21
CA ARG A 171 12.13 5.31 4.64
C ARG A 171 11.67 3.92 4.15
N SER A 172 10.39 3.77 3.80
CA SER A 172 9.87 2.50 3.25
C SER A 172 10.56 2.02 1.98
N ARG A 173 11.01 2.95 1.13
CA ARG A 173 11.82 2.68 -0.06
C ARG A 173 13.27 2.27 0.23
N ARG A 174 13.62 2.11 1.51
CA ARG A 174 14.96 1.80 2.00
C ARG A 174 14.96 0.61 2.97
N GLY A 175 13.92 -0.23 2.93
CA GLY A 175 13.83 -1.46 3.73
C GLY A 175 13.17 -1.32 5.10
N PHE A 176 12.76 -0.10 5.49
CA PHE A 176 12.02 0.13 6.74
C PHE A 176 10.52 -0.10 6.55
N GLY A 177 9.80 -0.48 7.61
CA GLY A 177 8.34 -0.68 7.56
C GLY A 177 7.85 -1.63 6.47
N SER A 178 8.65 -2.63 6.10
CA SER A 178 8.26 -3.66 5.13
C SER A 178 7.02 -4.39 5.63
N VAL A 179 6.06 -4.59 4.74
CA VAL A 179 4.84 -5.35 5.03
C VAL A 179 4.82 -6.61 4.18
N ALA A 180 4.41 -7.73 4.78
CA ALA A 180 4.25 -9.00 4.09
C ALA A 180 2.79 -9.44 4.17
N ILE A 181 2.16 -9.71 3.03
CA ILE A 181 0.82 -10.30 2.98
C ILE A 181 0.87 -11.75 3.46
N GLN A 182 -0.06 -12.09 4.35
CA GLN A 182 -0.19 -13.44 4.93
C GLN A 182 -1.42 -14.14 4.37
N MET A 183 -2.53 -13.41 4.26
CA MET A 183 -3.80 -13.95 3.75
C MET A 183 -4.58 -12.90 2.98
N LEU A 184 -5.35 -13.33 1.99
CA LEU A 184 -6.33 -12.52 1.26
C LEU A 184 -7.63 -13.30 1.10
N ASN A 185 -8.74 -12.79 1.63
CA ASN A 185 -10.06 -13.44 1.61
C ASN A 185 -10.04 -14.91 2.09
N GLY A 186 -9.22 -15.21 3.09
CA GLY A 186 -9.06 -16.57 3.61
C GLY A 186 -8.05 -17.43 2.84
N GLU A 187 -7.60 -17.00 1.67
CA GLU A 187 -6.54 -17.69 0.91
C GLU A 187 -5.16 -17.33 1.48
N SER A 188 -4.34 -18.34 1.74
CA SER A 188 -2.96 -18.14 2.19
C SER A 188 -2.13 -17.52 1.07
N CYS A 189 -1.39 -16.46 1.42
CA CYS A 189 -0.42 -15.80 0.55
C CYS A 189 1.02 -16.00 1.05
N CYS A 190 1.25 -17.01 1.91
CA CYS A 190 2.58 -17.37 2.37
C CYS A 190 3.32 -18.21 1.31
N PHE A 191 4.60 -17.93 1.14
CA PHE A 191 5.46 -18.65 0.18
C PHE A 191 6.47 -19.51 0.94
N ALA A 192 6.69 -20.75 0.47
CA ALA A 192 7.59 -21.68 1.13
C ALA A 192 9.07 -21.30 0.94
N ASP A 193 9.40 -20.73 -0.22
CA ASP A 193 10.76 -20.35 -0.60
C ASP A 193 10.77 -19.13 -1.54
N GLU A 194 11.98 -18.64 -1.83
CA GLU A 194 12.21 -17.49 -2.70
C GLU A 194 11.76 -17.73 -4.15
N ASN A 195 11.87 -18.96 -4.65
CA ASN A 195 11.48 -19.30 -6.02
C ASN A 195 9.95 -19.25 -6.19
N ALA A 196 9.20 -19.77 -5.21
CA ALA A 196 7.75 -19.68 -5.16
C ALA A 196 7.29 -18.22 -5.09
N TYR A 197 7.97 -17.41 -4.27
CA TYR A 197 7.70 -15.99 -4.14
C TYR A 197 7.92 -15.23 -5.47
N THR A 198 9.09 -15.40 -6.09
CA THR A 198 9.45 -14.72 -7.35
C THR A 198 8.58 -15.17 -8.52
N THR A 199 8.19 -16.46 -8.54
CA THR A 199 7.26 -17.01 -9.53
C THR A 199 5.88 -16.38 -9.39
N ALA A 200 5.33 -16.33 -8.17
CA ALA A 200 4.04 -15.72 -7.91
C ALA A 200 4.03 -14.22 -8.24
N LEU A 201 5.11 -13.50 -7.92
CA LEU A 201 5.25 -12.09 -8.27
C LEU A 201 5.27 -11.88 -9.79
N SER A 202 6.04 -12.72 -10.49
CA SER A 202 6.12 -12.69 -11.95
C SER A 202 4.77 -13.02 -12.59
N GLN A 203 4.02 -13.97 -12.03
CA GLN A 203 2.68 -14.31 -12.48
C GLN A 203 1.71 -13.16 -12.25
N LEU A 204 1.72 -12.51 -11.08
CA LEU A 204 0.88 -11.35 -10.80
C LEU A 204 1.11 -10.23 -11.81
N ILE A 205 2.38 -9.91 -12.10
CA ILE A 205 2.74 -8.87 -13.08
C ILE A 205 2.29 -9.27 -14.50
N LYS A 206 2.47 -10.54 -14.90
CA LYS A 206 2.04 -11.04 -16.22
C LYS A 206 0.52 -11.11 -16.39
N VAL A 207 -0.21 -11.49 -15.34
CA VAL A 207 -1.68 -11.51 -15.37
C VAL A 207 -2.19 -10.08 -15.54
N VAL A 208 -1.63 -9.12 -14.79
CA VAL A 208 -1.99 -7.71 -14.95
C VAL A 208 -1.66 -7.18 -16.36
N SER A 209 -0.57 -7.64 -16.99
CA SER A 209 -0.29 -7.28 -18.39
C SER A 209 -1.28 -7.89 -19.38
N GLN A 210 -1.70 -9.15 -19.18
CA GLN A 210 -2.53 -9.89 -20.15
C GLN A 210 -4.04 -9.68 -19.97
N SER A 211 -4.52 -9.55 -18.73
CA SER A 211 -5.96 -9.47 -18.42
C SER A 211 -6.61 -8.15 -18.84
N ASN A 212 -5.84 -7.13 -19.19
CA ASN A 212 -6.35 -5.80 -19.52
C ASN A 212 -6.38 -5.52 -21.04
N HIS A 213 -6.26 -6.54 -21.89
CA HIS A 213 -6.56 -6.44 -23.33
C HIS A 213 -8.08 -6.41 -23.59
N ILE A 214 -8.79 -5.40 -23.09
CA ILE A 214 -10.20 -5.16 -23.47
C ILE A 214 -10.40 -3.68 -23.79
N VAL A 215 -11.10 -3.47 -24.90
CA VAL A 215 -11.39 -2.21 -25.61
C VAL A 215 -12.04 -1.18 -24.69
N TYR A 216 -11.38 -0.03 -24.52
CA TYR A 216 -12.04 1.16 -23.97
C TYR A 216 -12.85 1.80 -25.12
N ASN A 217 -14.14 1.48 -25.20
CA ASN A 217 -15.10 2.15 -26.09
C ASN A 217 -15.46 3.55 -25.57
#